data_AF-A0A7C6K6Q1-F1
#
_entry.id   AF-A0A7C6K6Q1-F1
#
_cell.length_a   1.000
_cell.length_b   1.000
_cell.length_c   1.000
_cell.angle_alpha   90.00
_cell.angle_beta   90.00
_cell.angle_gamma   90.00
#
_symmetry.space_group_name_H-M   'P 1'
#
loop_
_entity.id
_entity.type
_entity.pdbx_description
1 polymer ?
#
loop_
_entity_poly.entity_id
_entity_poly.type
_entity_poly.pdbx_seq_one_letter_code
_entity_poly.pdbx_strand_id
1 'polypeptide(L)'
;MRRNSIVASRIRGFYRRLVVALLIFGMIFGISIFGGAPGQAVRNGVNYLLTKNYDFSGRERSIEKALKWVPDLSRLGIKPKRDLDVEVSTPGKLPDLPVSGRLVRGFGWQRDASNWLYFHEGIELAVTKGTIVRAVLPGKVVRVETDKRIGKVLVIEHDHDCATLYGRLGEAGVKTGQEVVQGQVIGTTEDTLFYFQLRDGDKLVDPTSRLQQ
;
A
#
# COMPACT_ATOMS: atom_id res chain seq x y z
N MET A 1 -27.56 -45.54 45.10
CA MET A 1 -28.17 -44.56 44.18
C MET A 1 -27.21 -43.40 43.85
N ARG A 2 -26.28 -43.55 42.89
CA ARG A 2 -25.36 -42.45 42.45
C ARG A 2 -24.98 -42.52 40.95
N ARG A 3 -25.80 -43.14 40.08
CA ARG A 3 -25.51 -43.26 38.63
C ARG A 3 -26.20 -42.21 37.74
N ASN A 4 -27.22 -41.50 38.24
CA ASN A 4 -28.07 -40.63 37.41
C ASN A 4 -27.55 -39.18 37.27
N SER A 5 -26.64 -38.71 38.13
CA SER A 5 -26.15 -37.31 38.11
C SER A 5 -25.07 -37.04 37.05
N ILE A 6 -24.35 -38.08 36.60
CA ILE A 6 -23.29 -37.97 35.58
C ILE A 6 -23.90 -37.81 34.18
N VAL A 7 -25.05 -38.43 33.92
CA VAL A 7 -25.74 -38.34 32.62
C VAL A 7 -26.35 -36.94 32.42
N ALA A 8 -26.92 -36.35 33.47
CA ALA A 8 -27.54 -35.02 33.43
C ALA A 8 -26.55 -33.85 33.24
N SER A 9 -25.30 -33.98 33.68
CA SER A 9 -24.26 -32.96 33.43
C SER A 9 -23.72 -33.03 32.00
N ARG A 10 -23.60 -34.24 31.45
CA ARG A 10 -23.16 -34.47 30.06
C ARG A 10 -24.18 -33.95 29.04
N ILE A 11 -25.47 -34.12 29.31
CA ILE A 11 -26.57 -33.61 28.47
C ILE A 11 -26.64 -32.08 28.49
N ARG A 12 -26.47 -31.44 29.65
CA ARG A 12 -26.41 -29.95 29.76
C ARG A 12 -25.21 -29.36 29.03
N GLY A 13 -24.06 -30.02 29.09
CA GLY A 13 -22.86 -29.62 28.34
C GLY A 13 -23.04 -29.75 26.82
N PHE A 14 -23.74 -30.79 26.36
CA PHE A 14 -24.08 -30.99 24.96
C PHE A 14 -25.02 -29.89 24.44
N TYR A 15 -26.09 -29.57 25.19
CA TYR A 15 -27.03 -28.52 24.81
C TYR A 15 -26.35 -27.13 24.72
N ARG A 16 -25.44 -26.81 25.65
CA ARG A 16 -24.68 -25.55 25.59
C ARG A 16 -23.80 -25.45 24.35
N ARG A 17 -23.16 -26.57 23.94
CA ARG A 17 -22.35 -26.63 22.71
C ARG A 17 -23.23 -26.52 21.46
N LEU A 18 -24.41 -27.12 21.47
CA LEU A 18 -25.39 -27.03 20.38
C LEU A 18 -25.88 -25.59 20.16
N VAL A 19 -26.22 -24.88 21.24
CA VAL A 19 -26.67 -23.47 21.16
C VAL A 19 -25.54 -22.57 20.64
N VAL A 20 -24.31 -22.74 21.12
CA VAL A 20 -23.15 -21.96 20.62
C VAL A 20 -22.88 -22.28 19.14
N ALA A 21 -22.99 -23.55 18.73
CA ALA A 21 -22.84 -23.94 17.34
C ALA A 21 -23.94 -23.35 16.44
N LEU A 22 -25.19 -23.28 16.92
CA LEU A 22 -26.30 -22.64 16.20
C LEU A 22 -26.15 -21.12 16.11
N LEU A 23 -25.57 -20.46 17.12
CA LEU A 23 -25.24 -19.04 17.06
C LEU A 23 -24.12 -18.75 16.05
N ILE A 24 -23.05 -19.55 16.05
CA ILE A 24 -21.96 -19.44 15.08
C ILE A 24 -22.48 -19.75 13.68
N PHE A 25 -23.29 -20.80 13.53
CA PHE A 25 -23.92 -21.15 12.27
C PHE A 25 -24.87 -20.05 11.80
N GLY A 26 -25.73 -19.50 12.66
CA GLY A 26 -26.63 -18.38 12.32
C GLY A 26 -25.87 -17.11 11.95
N MET A 27 -24.73 -16.84 12.58
CA MET A 27 -23.85 -15.72 12.24
C MET A 27 -23.21 -15.92 10.85
N ILE A 28 -22.66 -17.10 10.57
CA ILE A 28 -22.06 -17.45 9.26
C ILE A 28 -23.14 -17.54 8.16
N PHE A 29 -24.29 -18.12 8.48
CA PHE A 29 -25.42 -18.30 7.58
C PHE A 29 -26.09 -16.97 7.26
N GLY A 30 -26.21 -16.08 8.25
CA GLY A 30 -26.64 -14.68 8.07
C GLY A 30 -25.70 -13.92 7.14
N ILE A 31 -24.38 -14.09 7.28
CA ILE A 31 -23.38 -13.53 6.37
C ILE A 31 -23.52 -14.11 4.94
N SER A 32 -24.00 -15.35 4.79
CA SER A 32 -24.16 -16.00 3.48
C SER A 32 -25.51 -15.72 2.77
N ILE A 33 -26.60 -15.53 3.52
CA ILE A 33 -27.96 -15.40 2.97
C ILE A 33 -28.36 -13.94 2.75
N PHE A 34 -27.89 -13.01 3.57
CA PHE A 34 -28.11 -11.58 3.32
C PHE A 34 -27.14 -11.09 2.26
N GLY A 35 -27.44 -11.37 0.99
CA GLY A 35 -26.84 -10.78 -0.21
C GLY A 35 -27.09 -9.27 -0.35
N GLY A 36 -27.27 -8.57 0.76
CA GLY A 36 -27.34 -7.13 0.83
C GLY A 36 -25.96 -6.51 1.11
N ALA A 37 -25.90 -5.21 0.89
CA ALA A 37 -24.87 -4.27 1.28
C ALA A 37 -23.73 -4.82 2.21
N PRO A 38 -23.97 -5.22 3.48
CA PRO A 38 -22.90 -5.62 4.38
C PRO A 38 -22.14 -6.89 3.95
N GLY A 39 -22.83 -7.84 3.30
CA GLY A 39 -22.23 -9.08 2.81
C GLY A 39 -21.26 -8.84 1.64
N GLN A 40 -21.55 -7.83 0.81
CA GLN A 40 -20.60 -7.40 -0.22
C GLN A 40 -19.39 -6.68 0.36
N ALA A 41 -19.55 -5.87 1.41
CA ALA A 41 -18.41 -5.23 2.06
C ALA A 41 -17.44 -6.23 2.70
N VAL A 42 -17.95 -7.29 3.32
CA VAL A 42 -17.11 -8.37 3.87
C VAL A 42 -16.45 -9.16 2.74
N ARG A 43 -17.18 -9.52 1.68
CA ARG A 43 -16.60 -10.21 0.52
C ARG A 43 -15.57 -9.36 -0.21
N ASN A 44 -15.80 -8.06 -0.35
CA ASN A 44 -14.88 -7.13 -0.99
C ASN A 44 -13.68 -6.82 -0.11
N GLY A 45 -13.84 -6.73 1.21
CA GLY A 45 -12.74 -6.59 2.17
C GLY A 45 -11.86 -7.84 2.21
N VAL A 46 -12.47 -9.02 2.24
CA VAL A 46 -11.75 -10.30 2.15
C VAL A 46 -11.11 -10.46 0.77
N ASN A 47 -11.81 -10.16 -0.32
CA ASN A 47 -11.25 -10.21 -1.67
C ASN A 47 -10.14 -9.16 -1.85
N TYR A 48 -10.25 -7.97 -1.25
CA TYR A 48 -9.18 -6.97 -1.22
C TYR A 48 -7.98 -7.49 -0.44
N LEU A 49 -8.16 -8.09 0.75
CA LEU A 49 -7.05 -8.68 1.52
C LEU A 49 -6.43 -9.91 0.85
N LEU A 50 -7.21 -10.70 0.11
CA LEU A 50 -6.76 -11.92 -0.56
C LEU A 50 -6.21 -11.68 -1.98
N THR A 51 -6.64 -10.62 -2.66
CA THR A 51 -6.15 -10.26 -4.01
C THR A 51 -5.04 -9.20 -3.95
N LYS A 52 -4.84 -8.55 -2.79
CA LYS A 52 -3.71 -7.66 -2.51
C LYS A 52 -2.44 -8.48 -2.31
N ASN A 53 -1.94 -9.06 -3.40
CA ASN A 53 -0.57 -9.53 -3.51
C ASN A 53 0.34 -8.29 -3.49
N TYR A 54 0.70 -7.79 -2.30
CA TYR A 54 1.91 -6.98 -2.16
C TYR A 54 3.09 -7.94 -2.16
N ASP A 55 3.46 -8.42 -3.35
CA ASP A 55 4.80 -8.92 -3.58
C ASP A 55 5.67 -7.76 -4.07
N PHE A 56 6.13 -6.93 -3.12
CA PHE A 56 7.28 -6.05 -3.33
C PHE A 56 8.52 -6.65 -2.69
N SER A 57 8.69 -7.98 -2.78
CA SER A 57 9.94 -8.63 -2.36
C SER A 57 11.13 -8.39 -3.30
N GLY A 58 11.02 -7.40 -4.19
CA GLY A 58 12.00 -7.09 -5.22
C GLY A 58 13.34 -6.55 -4.73
N ARG A 59 13.56 -6.33 -3.42
CA ARG A 59 14.89 -5.90 -2.93
C ARG A 59 15.35 -6.37 -1.55
N GLU A 60 14.62 -7.22 -0.85
CA GLU A 60 15.10 -7.74 0.45
C GLU A 60 15.61 -9.19 0.39
N ARG A 61 15.09 -10.04 -0.51
CA ARG A 61 15.46 -11.48 -0.52
C ARG A 61 16.87 -11.77 -1.05
N SER A 62 17.50 -10.83 -1.77
CA SER A 62 18.83 -11.03 -2.36
C SER A 62 19.96 -10.61 -1.43
N ILE A 63 19.78 -9.56 -0.61
CA ILE A 63 20.84 -9.04 0.26
C ILE A 63 21.03 -9.93 1.47
N GLU A 64 19.96 -10.39 2.13
CA GLU A 64 20.06 -11.28 3.28
C GLU A 64 20.55 -12.69 2.91
N LYS A 65 20.20 -13.18 1.71
CA LYS A 65 20.74 -14.44 1.17
C LYS A 65 22.19 -14.30 0.71
N ALA A 66 22.59 -13.15 0.14
CA ALA A 66 23.98 -12.90 -0.23
C ALA A 66 24.87 -12.68 1.01
N LEU A 67 24.42 -11.93 2.02
CA LEU A 67 25.17 -11.70 3.27
C LEU A 67 25.43 -13.00 4.05
N LYS A 68 24.56 -14.01 3.92
CA LYS A 68 24.75 -15.33 4.55
C LYS A 68 25.90 -16.15 3.94
N TRP A 69 26.29 -15.86 2.69
CA TRP A 69 27.38 -16.56 1.98
C TRP A 69 28.67 -15.75 1.86
N VAL A 70 28.66 -14.49 2.27
CA VAL A 70 29.84 -13.63 2.28
C VAL A 70 30.56 -13.77 3.62
N PRO A 71 31.81 -14.27 3.65
CA PRO A 71 32.63 -14.25 4.85
C PRO A 71 32.74 -12.82 5.37
N ASP A 72 32.63 -12.67 6.69
CA ASP A 72 32.71 -11.39 7.42
C ASP A 72 33.73 -10.41 6.79
N LEU A 73 33.22 -9.45 6.00
CA LEU A 73 34.01 -8.48 5.24
C LEU A 73 34.78 -7.52 6.15
N SER A 74 34.47 -7.52 7.46
CA SER A 74 35.23 -6.82 8.50
C SER A 74 36.71 -7.26 8.53
N ARG A 75 37.01 -8.47 8.03
CA ARG A 75 38.38 -9.00 7.91
C ARG A 75 39.17 -8.48 6.70
N LEU A 76 38.52 -7.87 5.71
CA LEU A 76 39.17 -7.38 4.49
C LEU A 76 39.67 -5.93 4.61
N GLY A 77 39.56 -5.31 5.79
CA GLY A 77 39.98 -3.91 6.00
C GLY A 77 39.15 -2.89 5.21
N ILE A 78 38.10 -3.33 4.52
CA ILE A 78 37.13 -2.47 3.84
C ILE A 78 36.19 -1.94 4.93
N LYS A 79 36.58 -0.84 5.57
CA LYS A 79 35.65 -0.05 6.37
C LYS A 79 34.62 0.53 5.39
N PRO A 80 33.31 0.31 5.57
CA PRO A 80 32.32 1.05 4.80
C PRO A 80 32.57 2.53 5.08
N LYS A 81 32.98 3.27 4.05
CA LYS A 81 33.18 4.72 4.13
C LYS A 81 31.82 5.35 4.39
N ARG A 82 31.46 5.53 5.66
CA ARG A 82 30.34 6.36 6.12
C ARG A 82 30.75 7.83 6.11
N ASP A 83 31.40 8.27 5.03
CA ASP A 83 31.82 9.65 4.84
C ASP A 83 31.34 10.07 3.44
N LEU A 84 30.05 10.30 3.35
CA LEU A 84 29.54 11.43 2.59
C LEU A 84 28.71 12.21 3.59
N ASP A 85 29.12 13.44 3.84
CA ASP A 85 28.33 14.48 4.49
C ASP A 85 27.11 14.79 3.61
N VAL A 86 26.23 13.80 3.43
CA VAL A 86 24.88 14.00 2.96
C VAL A 86 24.23 14.71 4.13
N GLU A 87 24.13 16.03 3.99
CA GLU A 87 23.25 16.86 4.79
C GLU A 87 21.95 16.08 4.97
N VAL A 88 21.74 15.60 6.19
CA VAL A 88 20.64 14.71 6.55
C VAL A 88 19.37 15.51 6.32
N SER A 89 18.82 15.43 5.11
CA SER A 89 17.41 15.69 4.90
C SER A 89 16.71 14.57 5.65
N THR A 90 16.41 14.88 6.92
CA THR A 90 15.47 14.13 7.75
C THR A 90 14.34 13.64 6.85
N PRO A 91 13.85 12.38 6.94
CA PRO A 91 12.70 11.92 6.15
C PRO A 91 11.48 12.76 6.52
N GLY A 92 11.32 13.88 5.83
CA GLY A 92 10.70 15.06 6.40
C GLY A 92 10.67 16.14 5.34
N LYS A 93 9.44 16.54 4.99
CA LYS A 93 9.09 17.57 4.02
C LYS A 93 9.12 17.09 2.55
N LEU A 94 7.92 16.91 1.99
CA LEU A 94 7.72 16.76 0.56
C LEU A 94 7.86 18.17 -0.06
N PRO A 95 8.80 18.39 -0.99
CA PRO A 95 9.16 19.71 -1.48
C PRO A 95 8.02 20.35 -2.27
N ASP A 96 7.38 19.59 -3.17
CA ASP A 96 6.22 19.99 -3.98
C ASP A 96 5.43 18.75 -4.42
N LEU A 97 4.17 18.95 -4.83
CA LEU A 97 3.38 17.91 -5.50
C LEU A 97 4.03 17.53 -6.86
N PRO A 98 3.89 16.27 -7.31
CA PRO A 98 4.46 15.80 -8.57
C PRO A 98 3.89 16.47 -9.82
N VAL A 99 2.72 17.11 -9.69
CA VAL A 99 2.01 17.85 -10.73
C VAL A 99 1.37 19.09 -10.13
N SER A 100 1.31 20.17 -10.89
CA SER A 100 0.51 21.34 -10.55
C SER A 100 -0.97 21.05 -10.83
N GLY A 101 -1.73 20.70 -9.80
CA GLY A 101 -3.14 20.34 -9.92
C GLY A 101 -3.91 20.61 -8.64
N ARG A 102 -5.25 20.59 -8.74
CA ARG A 102 -6.13 20.78 -7.58
C ARG A 102 -6.43 19.45 -6.92
N LEU A 103 -6.32 19.35 -5.59
CA LEU A 103 -6.76 18.17 -4.85
C LEU A 103 -8.26 17.93 -5.04
N VAL A 104 -8.60 16.78 -5.62
CA VAL A 104 -9.99 16.33 -5.82
C VAL A 104 -10.37 15.27 -4.80
N ARG A 105 -9.42 14.40 -4.47
CA ARG A 105 -9.64 13.30 -3.53
C ARG A 105 -8.44 13.18 -2.60
N GLY A 106 -8.71 13.25 -1.30
CA GLY A 106 -7.70 13.15 -0.25
C GLY A 106 -7.35 11.72 0.12
N PHE A 107 -6.35 11.58 0.98
CA PHE A 107 -5.96 10.32 1.59
C PHE A 107 -6.92 9.92 2.72
N GLY A 108 -7.10 8.61 2.93
CA GLY A 108 -7.81 8.10 4.09
C GLY A 108 -9.24 7.61 3.84
N TRP A 109 -10.02 7.49 4.91
CA TRP A 109 -11.38 6.96 4.86
C TRP A 109 -12.35 7.94 4.19
N GLN A 110 -13.08 7.46 3.18
CA GLN A 110 -14.05 8.25 2.43
C GLN A 110 -15.24 7.40 1.98
N ARG A 111 -16.31 8.07 1.58
CA ARG A 111 -17.55 7.45 1.11
C ARG A 111 -17.66 7.60 -0.40
N ASP A 112 -18.09 6.55 -1.09
CA ASP A 112 -18.41 6.63 -2.51
C ASP A 112 -19.85 7.13 -2.74
N ALA A 113 -20.24 7.25 -4.01
CA ALA A 113 -21.59 7.68 -4.41
C ALA A 113 -22.70 6.72 -3.93
N SER A 114 -22.36 5.47 -3.63
CA SER A 114 -23.26 4.45 -3.08
C SER A 114 -23.21 4.40 -1.55
N ASN A 115 -22.58 5.39 -0.91
CA ASN A 115 -22.40 5.52 0.54
C ASN A 115 -21.56 4.40 1.18
N TRP A 116 -20.76 3.68 0.39
CA TRP A 116 -19.81 2.68 0.88
C TRP A 116 -18.55 3.35 1.42
N LEU A 117 -18.14 2.91 2.61
CA LEU A 117 -16.88 3.36 3.21
C LEU A 117 -15.71 2.59 2.58
N TYR A 118 -14.75 3.32 2.04
CA TYR A 118 -13.51 2.76 1.50
C TYR A 118 -12.31 3.62 1.90
N PHE A 119 -11.13 3.03 1.88
CA PHE A 119 -9.88 3.72 2.20
C PHE A 119 -9.15 4.12 0.92
N HIS A 120 -8.83 5.40 0.78
CA HIS A 120 -8.01 5.93 -0.30
C HIS A 120 -6.53 5.88 0.09
N GLU A 121 -5.76 5.07 -0.63
CA GLU A 121 -4.35 4.83 -0.32
C GLU A 121 -3.41 5.96 -0.77
N GLY A 122 -3.94 7.01 -1.41
CA GLY A 122 -3.17 8.11 -1.96
C GLY A 122 -4.04 9.35 -2.11
N ILE A 123 -3.74 10.18 -3.10
CA ILE A 123 -4.51 11.37 -3.48
C ILE A 123 -4.78 11.38 -4.97
N GLU A 124 -5.84 12.08 -5.37
CA GLU A 124 -6.10 12.38 -6.77
C GLU A 124 -6.11 13.89 -7.01
N LEU A 125 -5.37 14.31 -8.03
CA LEU A 125 -5.22 15.71 -8.43
C LEU A 125 -5.91 15.92 -9.78
N ALA A 126 -6.77 16.93 -9.88
CA ALA A 126 -7.30 17.41 -11.14
C ALA A 126 -6.20 18.14 -11.90
N VAL A 127 -5.97 17.71 -13.13
CA VAL A 127 -4.92 18.16 -14.04
C VAL A 127 -5.48 18.28 -15.46
N THR A 128 -4.69 18.79 -16.40
CA THR A 128 -4.98 18.66 -17.83
C THR A 128 -4.25 17.44 -18.40
N LYS A 129 -4.78 16.82 -19.46
CA LYS A 129 -4.06 15.77 -20.18
C LYS A 129 -2.72 16.31 -20.69
N GLY A 130 -1.67 15.49 -20.59
CA GLY A 130 -0.32 15.86 -21.00
C GLY A 130 0.45 16.74 -20.00
N THR A 131 -0.09 16.96 -18.79
CA THR A 131 0.61 17.69 -17.74
C THR A 131 1.90 16.98 -17.38
N ILE A 132 3.00 17.75 -17.27
CA ILE A 132 4.32 17.24 -16.89
C ILE A 132 4.27 16.67 -15.47
N VAL A 133 4.73 15.43 -15.31
CA VAL A 133 4.87 14.76 -14.01
C VAL A 133 6.34 14.75 -13.62
N ARG A 134 6.63 15.16 -12.38
CA ARG A 134 7.98 15.24 -11.83
C ARG A 134 8.15 14.29 -10.65
N ALA A 135 9.36 13.76 -10.49
CA ALA A 135 9.73 12.99 -9.30
C ALA A 135 9.75 13.91 -8.08
N VAL A 136 9.05 13.53 -7.00
CA VAL A 136 9.00 14.35 -5.77
C VAL A 136 10.27 14.26 -4.94
N LEU A 137 11.04 13.19 -5.11
CA LEU A 137 12.26 12.87 -4.36
C LEU A 137 13.24 12.13 -5.28
N PRO A 138 14.56 12.21 -5.03
CA PRO A 138 15.54 11.43 -5.78
C PRO A 138 15.39 9.94 -5.45
N GLY A 139 15.69 9.05 -6.41
CA GLY A 139 15.55 7.62 -6.19
C GLY A 139 15.72 6.78 -7.45
N LYS A 140 15.31 5.53 -7.37
CA LYS A 140 15.39 4.55 -8.45
C LYS A 140 14.01 4.08 -8.88
N VAL A 141 13.76 4.09 -10.18
CA VAL A 141 12.54 3.54 -10.77
C VAL A 141 12.57 2.03 -10.61
N VAL A 142 11.65 1.47 -9.85
CA VAL A 142 11.57 0.02 -9.60
C VAL A 142 10.47 -0.67 -10.38
N ARG A 143 9.49 0.10 -10.87
CA ARG A 143 8.36 -0.46 -11.62
C ARG A 143 7.79 0.55 -12.61
N VAL A 144 7.52 0.10 -13.83
CA VAL A 144 6.75 0.82 -14.85
C VAL A 144 5.82 -0.19 -15.52
N GLU A 145 4.52 -0.10 -15.29
CA GLU A 145 3.53 -1.08 -15.77
C GLU A 145 2.15 -0.45 -15.96
N THR A 146 1.20 -1.23 -16.45
CA THR A 146 -0.20 -0.81 -16.56
C THR A 146 -1.03 -1.53 -15.50
N ASP A 147 -1.54 -0.78 -14.54
CA ASP A 147 -2.49 -1.23 -13.54
C ASP A 147 -3.94 -1.06 -14.05
N LYS A 148 -4.82 -2.02 -13.77
CA LYS A 148 -6.21 -2.01 -14.26
C LYS A 148 -7.07 -0.91 -13.65
N ARG A 149 -6.75 -0.45 -12.44
CA ARG A 149 -7.54 0.52 -11.68
C ARG A 149 -7.03 1.94 -11.87
N ILE A 150 -5.71 2.11 -11.92
CA ILE A 150 -5.06 3.43 -11.96
C ILE A 150 -4.22 3.66 -13.22
N GLY A 151 -4.41 2.86 -14.27
CA GLY A 151 -3.77 3.05 -15.57
C GLY A 151 -2.27 2.80 -15.54
N LYS A 152 -1.51 3.47 -16.41
CA LYS A 152 -0.05 3.36 -16.39
C LYS A 152 0.49 3.93 -15.08
N VAL A 153 1.32 3.14 -14.42
CA VAL A 153 1.94 3.45 -13.15
C VAL A 153 3.45 3.42 -13.24
N LEU A 154 4.07 4.24 -12.40
CA LEU A 154 5.50 4.29 -12.18
C LEU A 154 5.73 4.29 -10.66
N VAL A 155 6.66 3.46 -10.19
CA VAL A 155 7.05 3.41 -8.77
C VAL A 155 8.53 3.77 -8.65
N ILE A 156 8.84 4.73 -7.78
CA ILE A 156 10.20 5.11 -7.42
C ILE A 156 10.43 4.73 -5.96
N GLU A 157 11.49 3.96 -5.72
CA GLU A 157 12.04 3.79 -4.38
C GLU A 157 13.06 4.90 -4.11
N HIS A 158 12.94 5.51 -2.95
CA HIS A 158 13.81 6.55 -2.44
C HIS A 158 14.65 5.99 -1.29
N ASP A 159 15.49 6.84 -0.72
CA ASP A 159 16.22 6.50 0.51
C ASP A 159 15.25 6.35 1.70
N HIS A 160 15.74 5.71 2.77
CA HIS A 160 15.00 5.48 4.02
C HIS A 160 13.68 4.70 3.85
N ASP A 161 13.67 3.71 2.94
CA ASP A 161 12.51 2.86 2.66
C ASP A 161 11.24 3.64 2.25
N CYS A 162 11.41 4.86 1.75
CA CYS A 162 10.34 5.67 1.21
C CYS A 162 10.07 5.27 -0.24
N ALA A 163 8.81 5.19 -0.65
CA ALA A 163 8.44 4.90 -2.02
C ALA A 163 7.29 5.78 -2.48
N THR A 164 7.32 6.17 -3.75
CA THR A 164 6.26 6.95 -4.38
C THR A 164 5.71 6.22 -5.59
N LEU A 165 4.39 6.31 -5.76
CA LEU A 165 3.68 5.74 -6.89
C LEU A 165 2.93 6.85 -7.63
N TYR A 166 3.18 6.94 -8.94
CA TYR A 166 2.60 7.89 -9.87
C TYR A 166 1.68 7.10 -10.80
N GLY A 167 0.39 7.41 -10.82
CA GLY A 167 -0.62 6.70 -11.58
C GLY A 167 -1.38 7.61 -12.55
N ARG A 168 -2.10 6.98 -13.49
CA ARG A 168 -2.76 7.64 -14.63
C ARG A 168 -1.79 8.42 -15.51
N LEU A 169 -0.59 7.86 -15.68
CA LEU A 169 0.39 8.36 -16.63
C LEU A 169 -0.06 8.07 -18.07
N GLY A 170 0.24 8.97 -18.98
CA GLY A 170 0.12 8.71 -20.42
C GLY A 170 1.40 8.10 -20.94
N GLU A 171 2.48 8.87 -20.87
CA GLU A 171 3.82 8.39 -21.17
C GLU A 171 4.69 8.37 -19.91
N ALA A 172 5.51 7.32 -19.78
CA ALA A 172 6.58 7.27 -18.80
C ALA A 172 7.88 7.64 -19.52
N GLY A 173 8.48 8.77 -19.13
CA GLY A 173 9.74 9.27 -19.69
C GLY A 173 10.98 8.58 -19.12
N VAL A 174 10.80 7.58 -18.26
CA VAL A 174 11.86 6.81 -17.60
C VAL A 174 11.53 5.32 -17.61
N LYS A 175 12.55 4.49 -17.39
CA LYS A 175 12.45 3.02 -17.42
C LYS A 175 12.81 2.41 -16.08
N THR A 176 12.32 1.19 -15.82
CA THR A 176 12.74 0.40 -14.66
C THR A 176 14.27 0.28 -14.60
N GLY A 177 14.83 0.50 -13.41
CA GLY A 177 16.26 0.51 -13.15
C GLY A 177 16.91 1.89 -13.24
N GLN A 178 16.24 2.89 -13.83
CA GLN A 178 16.78 4.23 -14.01
C GLN A 178 16.79 5.02 -12.68
N GLU A 179 17.88 5.75 -12.44
CA GLU A 179 17.95 6.72 -11.35
C GLU A 179 17.34 8.06 -11.78
N VAL A 180 16.66 8.71 -10.84
CA VAL A 180 16.02 10.00 -11.06
C VAL A 180 16.37 10.94 -9.92
N VAL A 181 16.50 12.22 -10.23
CA VAL A 181 16.68 13.27 -9.23
C VAL A 181 15.35 13.95 -8.93
N GLN A 182 15.26 14.62 -7.77
CA GLN A 182 14.10 15.43 -7.43
C GLN A 182 13.79 16.47 -8.52
N GLY A 183 12.50 16.64 -8.86
CA GLY A 183 12.03 17.58 -9.87
C GLY A 183 12.24 17.12 -11.31
N GLN A 184 12.95 16.00 -11.54
CA GLN A 184 13.15 15.44 -12.87
C GLN A 184 11.81 15.07 -13.51
N VAL A 185 11.66 15.38 -14.79
CA VAL A 185 10.49 14.95 -15.58
C VAL A 185 10.53 13.43 -15.74
N ILE A 186 9.48 12.76 -15.29
CA ILE A 186 9.35 11.29 -15.33
C ILE A 186 8.22 10.82 -16.25
N GLY A 187 7.41 11.75 -16.78
CA GLY A 187 6.32 11.41 -17.69
C GLY A 187 5.31 12.52 -17.84
N THR A 188 4.15 12.15 -18.39
CA THR A 188 2.99 13.02 -18.59
C THR A 188 1.71 12.34 -18.12
N THR A 189 0.66 13.11 -17.86
CA THR A 189 -0.66 12.58 -17.48
C THR A 189 -1.46 12.13 -18.71
N GLU A 190 -2.23 11.05 -18.59
CA GLU A 190 -3.07 10.54 -19.69
C GLU A 190 -4.42 11.26 -19.79
N ASP A 191 -4.90 11.78 -18.66
CA ASP A 191 -6.26 12.29 -18.48
C ASP A 191 -6.28 13.47 -17.50
N THR A 192 -7.48 13.91 -17.15
CA THR A 192 -7.79 15.03 -16.26
C THR A 192 -7.62 14.72 -14.78
N LEU A 193 -7.28 13.47 -14.44
CA LEU A 193 -7.09 13.02 -13.08
C LEU A 193 -5.75 12.29 -12.95
N PHE A 194 -4.94 12.70 -11.99
CA PHE A 194 -3.64 12.12 -11.70
C PHE A 194 -3.68 11.46 -10.32
N TYR A 195 -3.14 10.25 -10.18
CA TYR A 195 -3.09 9.53 -8.90
C TYR A 195 -1.67 9.58 -8.32
N PHE A 196 -1.57 9.88 -7.03
CA PHE A 196 -0.30 9.92 -6.33
C PHE A 196 -0.38 9.24 -4.97
N GLN A 197 0.65 8.49 -4.62
CA GLN A 197 0.71 7.75 -3.37
C GLN A 197 2.12 7.79 -2.78
N LEU A 198 2.19 7.95 -1.47
CA LEU A 198 3.42 7.99 -0.69
C LEU A 198 3.42 6.85 0.33
N ARG A 199 4.55 6.16 0.43
CA ARG A 199 4.82 5.14 1.44
C ARG A 199 6.09 5.50 2.18
N ASP A 200 6.06 5.28 3.50
CA ASP A 200 7.20 5.43 4.40
C ASP A 200 7.39 4.08 5.11
N GLY A 201 8.40 3.33 4.66
CA GLY A 201 8.50 1.90 4.88
C GLY A 201 7.24 1.17 4.41
N ASP A 202 6.65 0.36 5.28
CA ASP A 202 5.43 -0.38 4.96
C ASP A 202 4.16 0.45 5.00
N LYS A 203 4.19 1.66 5.57
CA LYS A 203 3.00 2.43 5.89
C LYS A 203 2.60 3.36 4.74
N LEU A 204 1.30 3.40 4.48
CA LEU A 204 0.70 4.43 3.65
C LEU A 204 0.65 5.74 4.40
N VAL A 205 1.11 6.82 3.77
CA VAL A 205 1.17 8.16 4.35
C VAL A 205 0.36 9.11 3.50
N ASP A 206 -0.36 10.03 4.15
CA ASP A 206 -1.00 11.15 3.47
C ASP A 206 0.06 12.04 2.81
N PRO A 207 0.15 12.10 1.47
CA PRO A 207 1.16 12.90 0.80
C PRO A 207 1.00 14.41 1.06
N THR A 208 -0.23 14.86 1.35
CA THR A 208 -0.51 16.29 1.61
C THR A 208 -0.03 16.74 2.98
N SER A 209 0.05 15.82 3.94
CA SER A 209 0.57 16.10 5.29
C SER A 209 2.03 16.54 5.32
N ARG A 210 2.77 16.29 4.23
CA ARG A 210 4.19 16.61 4.11
C ARG A 210 4.49 17.79 3.20
N LEU A 211 3.47 18.45 2.62
CA LEU A 211 3.65 19.65 1.80
C LEU A 211 4.00 20.86 2.67
N GLN A 212 4.88 21.74 2.18
CA GLN A 212 5.18 23.00 2.86
C GLN A 212 3.97 23.93 2.75
N GLN A 213 3.50 24.48 3.87
CA GLN A 213 2.71 25.72 3.90
C GLN A 213 3.65 26.89 4.15
#